data_AF-A0A1Q2HMU7-F1
#
_entry.id   AF-A0A1Q2HMU7-F1
#
_cell.length_a   1.000
_cell.length_b   1.000
_cell.length_c   1.000
_cell.angle_alpha   90.00
_cell.angle_beta   90.00
_cell.angle_gamma   90.00
#
_symmetry.space_group_name_H-M   'P 1'
#
loop_
_entity.id
_entity.type
_entity.pdbx_description
1 polymer ?
#
loop_
_entity_poly.entity_id
_entity_poly.type
_entity_poly.pdbx_seq_one_letter_code
_entity_poly.pdbx_strand_id
1 'polypeptide(L)'
;MKIIITGPKCSGKSTIGAEAAKRLEIPFYETDSIIEELYSREHNEKLNFYEICEKLGETAFREYEKRAVKEASELDWCIISVGGSTLLDSESRRLLRDDSVIVLLKADLGILWERLKKRGSSVYFKRRSPEDYFKEAASKKIETLEPFADITIDVSDDNDNPGKFISAASDYFAMLSKSPNTSGQIIRATTFGESHGPAVGVVLDGLKPGIEFSAEDIQAELERRRPGQSSVSTPRSEKDKVRILSGVFEGKTTGTPIAMIIENKDQDSTKYDIIKHLFRPGHADFTFWKKYGIRDHKGGGRSSGRETAGRVASGAAAKKILADRGVKITASSFEIGGVKAEEYNPNEIESNPVRCADKQAAEKMQQAILEARKNGDSLGGIVELRISGVPAGLGDPVFGKLDARLAGALFSLGAVKGLSFGDGFEAAKSRGSEFNDQMRDNDFLSNHAGGVLGGISTGQDILVSLAVKPTPSISQPQDTVNTEGSSKKIQIEGRHDPCILPRIIPVVEAMAALVLLDCWEIQQRLRPGTI
;
A
#
# COMPACT_ATOMS: atom_id res chain seq x y z
N MET A 1 4.53 18.23 0.28
CA MET A 1 5.28 18.16 -0.98
C MET A 1 5.19 19.43 -1.82
N LYS A 2 6.32 20.10 -2.05
CA LYS A 2 6.47 21.33 -2.86
C LYS A 2 7.12 21.03 -4.21
N ILE A 3 6.78 21.74 -5.28
CA ILE A 3 7.51 21.69 -6.56
C ILE A 3 8.28 23.00 -6.76
N ILE A 4 9.60 22.95 -6.58
CA ILE A 4 10.47 24.12 -6.64
C ILE A 4 10.99 24.29 -8.08
N ILE A 5 10.65 25.39 -8.73
CA ILE A 5 11.12 25.71 -10.07
C ILE A 5 12.32 26.66 -9.99
N THR A 6 13.45 26.24 -10.54
CA THR A 6 14.68 27.03 -10.63
C THR A 6 15.23 27.08 -12.06
N GLY A 7 16.23 27.92 -12.27
CA GLY A 7 16.88 28.11 -13.57
C GLY A 7 17.34 29.53 -13.83
N PRO A 8 18.13 29.74 -14.89
CA PRO A 8 18.66 31.05 -15.26
C PRO A 8 17.55 32.07 -15.56
N LYS A 9 17.94 33.35 -15.61
CA LYS A 9 17.00 34.41 -16.01
C LYS A 9 16.52 34.11 -17.44
N CYS A 10 15.24 34.37 -17.71
CA CYS A 10 14.58 34.09 -19.00
C CYS A 10 14.34 32.60 -19.33
N SER A 11 14.52 31.66 -18.39
CA SER A 11 14.10 30.26 -18.56
C SER A 11 12.58 30.04 -18.40
N GLY A 12 11.79 31.09 -18.14
CA GLY A 12 10.33 30.98 -18.08
C GLY A 12 9.75 30.44 -16.76
N LYS A 13 10.52 30.42 -15.66
CA LYS A 13 10.07 29.89 -14.34
C LYS A 13 8.66 30.34 -13.93
N SER A 14 8.42 31.65 -13.88
CA SER A 14 7.13 32.22 -13.48
C SER A 14 6.00 31.84 -14.43
N THR A 15 6.26 31.90 -15.74
CA THR A 15 5.26 31.60 -16.78
C THR A 15 4.89 30.12 -16.80
N ILE A 16 5.89 29.23 -16.79
CA ILE A 16 5.69 27.78 -16.79
C ILE A 16 5.06 27.34 -15.48
N GLY A 17 5.53 27.85 -14.34
CA GLY A 17 4.99 27.53 -13.02
C GLY A 17 3.53 27.94 -12.85
N ALA A 18 3.17 29.17 -13.21
CA ALA A 18 1.80 29.65 -13.09
C ALA A 18 0.82 28.87 -13.98
N GLU A 19 1.20 28.60 -15.24
CA GLU A 19 0.34 27.83 -16.16
C GLU A 19 0.24 26.36 -15.74
N ALA A 20 1.34 25.74 -15.29
CA ALA A 20 1.32 24.38 -14.77
C ALA A 20 0.43 24.26 -13.52
N ALA A 21 0.56 25.21 -12.59
CA ALA A 21 -0.25 25.26 -11.37
C ALA A 21 -1.74 25.39 -11.69
N LYS A 22 -2.09 26.24 -12.68
CA LYS A 22 -3.47 26.38 -13.16
C LYS A 22 -4.02 25.08 -13.76
N ARG A 23 -3.25 24.39 -14.60
CA ARG A 23 -3.67 23.10 -15.20
C ARG A 23 -3.80 21.98 -14.18
N LEU A 24 -2.99 22.03 -13.11
CA LEU A 24 -3.00 21.07 -12.01
C LEU A 24 -3.98 21.43 -10.89
N GLU A 25 -4.60 22.62 -10.94
CA GLU A 25 -5.47 23.17 -9.90
C GLU A 25 -4.79 23.24 -8.52
N ILE A 26 -3.52 23.65 -8.47
CA ILE A 26 -2.73 23.83 -7.23
C ILE A 26 -2.23 25.27 -7.09
N PRO A 27 -1.92 25.75 -5.87
CA PRO A 27 -1.37 27.10 -5.66
C PRO A 27 0.00 27.31 -6.33
N PHE A 28 0.24 28.55 -6.76
CA PHE A 28 1.52 29.01 -7.28
C PHE A 28 2.04 30.18 -6.45
N TYR A 29 3.32 30.12 -6.07
CA TYR A 29 4.00 31.16 -5.32
C TYR A 29 5.32 31.55 -6.00
N GLU A 30 5.70 32.81 -5.86
CA GLU A 30 7.01 33.31 -6.26
C GLU A 30 7.73 33.87 -5.03
N THR A 31 9.00 33.52 -4.84
CA THR A 31 9.78 34.07 -3.72
C THR A 31 9.85 35.59 -3.80
N ASP A 32 9.86 36.15 -5.00
CA ASP A 32 9.90 37.60 -5.22
C ASP A 32 8.61 38.26 -4.67
N SER A 33 7.44 37.64 -4.88
CA SER A 33 6.17 38.12 -4.29
C SER A 33 6.13 37.96 -2.77
N ILE A 34 6.69 36.87 -2.23
CA ILE A 34 6.79 36.68 -0.78
C ILE A 34 7.68 37.77 -0.15
N ILE A 35 8.76 38.19 -0.83
CA ILE A 35 9.61 39.32 -0.39
C ILE A 35 8.80 40.63 -0.38
N GLU A 36 8.04 40.91 -1.43
CA GLU A 36 7.18 42.11 -1.51
C GLU A 36 6.14 42.14 -0.39
N GLU A 37 5.50 41.01 -0.09
CA GLU A 37 4.54 40.87 1.00
C GLU A 37 5.19 41.01 2.39
N LEU A 38 6.36 40.41 2.59
CA LEU A 38 7.16 40.57 3.82
C LEU A 38 7.51 42.03 4.06
N TYR A 39 8.07 42.70 3.04
CA TYR A 39 8.44 44.10 3.15
C TYR A 39 7.21 44.98 3.42
N SER A 40 6.12 44.75 2.69
CA SER A 40 4.88 45.51 2.88
C SER A 40 4.27 45.32 4.28
N ARG A 41 4.38 44.14 4.88
CA ARG A 41 3.91 43.88 6.26
C ARG A 41 4.72 44.66 7.30
N GLU A 42 6.02 44.84 7.07
CA GLU A 42 6.93 45.47 8.04
C GLU A 42 6.99 46.98 7.93
N HIS A 43 6.99 47.51 6.71
CA HIS A 43 7.17 48.94 6.44
C HIS A 43 5.85 49.67 6.12
N ASN A 44 4.74 48.92 6.05
CA ASN A 44 3.43 49.43 5.66
C ASN A 44 3.46 50.21 4.33
N GLU A 45 4.33 49.78 3.41
CA GLU A 45 4.63 50.39 2.13
C GLU A 45 4.69 49.31 1.06
N LYS A 46 4.01 49.52 -0.08
CA LYS A 46 4.04 48.59 -1.21
C LYS A 46 5.10 49.02 -2.21
N LEU A 47 6.19 48.27 -2.25
CA LEU A 47 7.24 48.40 -3.25
C LEU A 47 7.36 47.08 -4.00
N ASN A 48 7.68 47.14 -5.29
CA ASN A 48 8.03 45.94 -6.04
C ASN A 48 9.44 45.47 -5.70
N PHE A 49 9.76 44.23 -6.04
CA PHE A 49 11.05 43.58 -5.80
C PHE A 49 12.27 44.47 -6.15
N TYR A 50 12.23 45.18 -7.29
CA TYR A 50 13.35 46.01 -7.74
C TYR A 50 13.51 47.27 -6.88
N GLU A 51 12.38 47.91 -6.52
CA GLU A 51 12.36 49.09 -5.65
C GLU A 51 12.86 48.74 -4.24
N ILE A 52 12.48 47.58 -3.71
CA ILE A 52 12.98 47.06 -2.41
C ILE A 52 14.49 46.86 -2.47
N CYS A 53 15.00 46.24 -3.54
CA CYS A 53 16.43 46.01 -3.73
C CYS A 53 17.23 47.31 -3.84
N GLU A 54 16.72 48.32 -4.55
CA GLU A 54 17.38 49.63 -4.67
C GLU A 54 17.37 50.41 -3.34
N LYS A 55 16.28 50.30 -2.57
CA LYS A 55 16.09 51.03 -1.32
C LYS A 55 16.92 50.47 -0.15
N LEU A 56 16.96 49.15 0.00
CA LEU A 56 17.61 48.49 1.14
C LEU A 56 19.10 48.20 0.91
N GLY A 57 19.55 48.14 -0.35
CA GLY A 57 20.88 47.67 -0.71
C GLY A 57 21.03 46.15 -0.55
N GLU A 58 22.12 45.61 -1.13
CA GLU A 58 22.28 44.16 -1.34
C GLU A 58 22.31 43.33 -0.05
N THR A 59 22.99 43.80 1.00
CA THR A 59 23.13 43.04 2.25
C THR A 59 21.80 42.85 2.97
N ALA A 60 21.02 43.93 3.12
CA ALA A 60 19.71 43.86 3.78
C ALA A 60 18.69 43.12 2.92
N PHE A 61 18.79 43.20 1.59
CA PHE A 61 17.95 42.45 0.68
C PHE A 61 18.13 40.93 0.82
N ARG A 62 19.37 40.45 1.00
CA ARG A 62 19.66 39.02 1.21
C ARG A 62 19.00 38.45 2.47
N GLU A 63 18.82 39.26 3.51
CA GLU A 63 18.08 38.84 4.71
C GLU A 63 16.59 38.63 4.40
N TYR A 64 15.99 39.48 3.57
CA TYR A 64 14.62 39.26 3.07
C TYR A 64 14.51 38.01 2.19
N GLU A 65 15.50 37.73 1.33
CA GLU A 65 15.52 36.49 0.55
C GLU A 65 15.50 35.25 1.46
N LYS A 66 16.34 35.22 2.50
CA LYS A 66 16.37 34.10 3.46
C LYS A 66 15.04 33.91 4.19
N ARG A 67 14.40 35.01 4.59
CA ARG A 67 13.09 34.97 5.27
C ARG A 67 11.97 34.51 4.34
N ALA A 68 11.97 34.97 3.09
CA ALA A 68 11.03 34.52 2.08
C ALA A 68 11.19 33.02 1.77
N VAL A 69 12.44 32.53 1.72
CA VAL A 69 12.72 31.10 1.60
C VAL A 69 12.18 30.32 2.80
N LYS A 70 12.33 30.85 4.01
CA LYS A 70 11.77 30.22 5.22
C LYS A 70 10.25 30.11 5.14
N GLU A 71 9.54 31.19 4.81
CA GLU A 71 8.07 31.15 4.63
C GLU A 71 7.68 30.19 3.50
N ALA A 72 8.40 30.21 2.37
CA ALA A 72 8.18 29.30 1.26
C ALA A 72 8.40 27.81 1.64
N SER A 73 9.33 27.53 2.55
CA SER A 73 9.63 26.17 2.99
C SER A 73 8.51 25.53 3.82
N GLU A 74 7.67 26.36 4.46
CA GLU A 74 6.53 25.93 5.28
C GLU A 74 5.27 25.66 4.43
N LEU A 75 5.27 26.02 3.14
CA LEU A 75 4.18 25.73 2.23
C LEU A 75 4.09 24.24 1.88
N ASP A 76 2.88 23.81 1.53
CA ASP A 76 2.58 22.44 1.12
C ASP A 76 1.70 22.42 -0.14
N TRP A 77 1.82 21.35 -0.92
CA TRP A 77 1.05 21.06 -2.13
C TRP A 77 0.91 22.24 -3.10
N CYS A 78 2.05 22.81 -3.50
CA CYS A 78 2.13 23.99 -4.36
C CYS A 78 3.35 23.97 -5.30
N ILE A 79 3.33 24.87 -6.28
CA ILE A 79 4.48 25.19 -7.13
C ILE A 79 5.11 26.48 -6.64
N ILE A 80 6.42 26.49 -6.44
CA ILE A 80 7.18 27.66 -5.99
C ILE A 80 8.25 27.99 -7.03
N SER A 81 8.13 29.15 -7.68
CA SER A 81 9.21 29.69 -8.50
C SER A 81 10.18 30.47 -7.61
N VAL A 82 11.45 30.07 -7.64
CA VAL A 82 12.49 30.72 -6.84
C VAL A 82 13.37 31.64 -7.69
N GLY A 83 13.89 32.68 -7.04
CA GLY A 83 14.90 33.55 -7.59
C GLY A 83 16.07 32.76 -8.17
N GLY A 84 16.63 33.26 -9.27
CA GLY A 84 17.66 32.53 -10.01
C GLY A 84 18.94 32.27 -9.20
N SER A 85 19.18 32.98 -8.10
CA SER A 85 20.32 32.80 -7.20
C SER A 85 19.98 32.05 -5.92
N THR A 86 18.68 31.90 -5.60
CA THR A 86 18.21 31.41 -4.29
C THR A 86 18.80 30.05 -3.94
N LEU A 87 18.81 29.10 -4.87
CA LEU A 87 19.34 27.75 -4.62
C LEU A 87 20.87 27.63 -4.69
N LEU A 88 21.59 28.70 -5.05
CA LEU A 88 23.05 28.71 -4.98
C LEU A 88 23.52 28.81 -3.53
N ASP A 89 22.75 29.50 -2.68
CA ASP A 89 22.97 29.53 -1.24
C ASP A 89 22.65 28.18 -0.59
N SER A 90 23.56 27.69 0.25
CA SER A 90 23.44 26.35 0.85
C SER A 90 22.32 26.25 1.89
N GLU A 91 22.08 27.33 2.64
CA GLU A 91 21.04 27.36 3.68
C GLU A 91 19.65 27.35 3.04
N SER A 92 19.44 28.22 2.05
CA SER A 92 18.20 28.29 1.27
C SER A 92 17.91 26.97 0.56
N ARG A 93 18.93 26.35 -0.06
CA ARG A 93 18.80 25.04 -0.70
C ARG A 93 18.41 23.94 0.29
N ARG A 94 18.95 23.95 1.51
CA ARG A 94 18.60 22.97 2.55
C ARG A 94 17.15 23.11 3.00
N LEU A 95 16.68 24.33 3.24
CA LEU A 95 15.29 24.60 3.66
C LEU A 95 14.28 24.17 2.59
N LEU A 96 14.55 24.50 1.33
CA LEU A 96 13.63 24.18 0.24
C LEU A 96 13.69 22.73 -0.22
N ARG A 97 14.74 21.98 0.12
CA ARG A 97 14.89 20.57 -0.28
C ARG A 97 13.90 19.65 0.44
N ASP A 98 13.53 19.98 1.68
CA ASP A 98 12.68 19.10 2.49
C ASP A 98 11.27 18.97 1.90
N ASP A 99 10.82 17.72 1.76
CA ASP A 99 9.56 17.34 1.11
C ASP A 99 9.28 18.13 -0.19
N SER A 100 10.26 18.11 -1.11
CA SER A 100 10.19 18.85 -2.37
C SER A 100 10.69 18.06 -3.58
N VAL A 101 10.26 18.50 -4.76
CA VAL A 101 10.83 18.16 -6.06
C VAL A 101 11.43 19.42 -6.67
N ILE A 102 12.73 19.40 -6.95
CA ILE A 102 13.44 20.52 -7.56
C ILE A 102 13.49 20.31 -9.07
N VAL A 103 12.89 21.24 -9.80
CA VAL A 103 12.84 21.27 -11.26
C VAL A 103 13.73 22.38 -11.79
N LEU A 104 14.80 22.00 -12.50
CA LEU A 104 15.69 22.93 -13.20
C LEU A 104 15.19 23.14 -14.63
N LEU A 105 14.82 24.37 -14.96
CA LEU A 105 14.57 24.78 -16.35
C LEU A 105 15.88 25.26 -16.97
N LYS A 106 16.34 24.63 -18.05
CA LYS A 106 17.50 25.05 -18.85
C LYS A 106 17.11 25.33 -20.29
N ALA A 107 17.86 26.17 -20.98
CA ALA A 107 17.68 26.44 -22.40
C ALA A 107 19.03 26.83 -23.00
N ASP A 108 19.12 26.76 -24.34
CA ASP A 108 20.25 27.28 -25.09
C ASP A 108 20.57 28.72 -24.66
N LEU A 109 21.85 28.99 -24.41
CA LEU A 109 22.31 30.26 -23.85
C LEU A 109 22.05 31.42 -24.82
N GLY A 110 22.08 31.17 -26.13
CA GLY A 110 21.69 32.13 -27.17
C GLY A 110 20.20 32.45 -27.11
N ILE A 111 19.33 31.42 -26.97
CA ILE A 111 17.89 31.62 -26.81
C ILE A 111 17.56 32.42 -25.55
N LEU A 112 18.20 32.11 -24.42
CA LEU A 112 18.04 32.87 -23.18
C LEU A 112 18.45 34.33 -23.35
N TRP A 113 19.52 34.59 -24.10
CA TRP A 113 19.99 35.94 -24.41
C TRP A 113 19.00 36.70 -25.30
N GLU A 114 18.47 36.09 -26.36
CA GLU A 114 17.43 36.69 -27.21
C GLU A 114 16.17 37.02 -26.41
N ARG A 115 15.73 36.10 -25.53
CA ARG A 115 14.60 36.32 -24.61
C ARG A 115 14.87 37.49 -23.65
N LEU A 116 16.12 37.67 -23.20
CA LEU A 116 16.51 38.81 -22.36
C LEU A 116 16.48 40.13 -23.13
N LYS A 117 17.00 40.18 -24.36
CA LYS A 117 16.97 41.37 -25.23
C LYS A 117 15.53 41.85 -25.48
N LYS A 118 14.61 40.92 -25.75
CA LYS A 118 13.18 41.24 -25.95
C LYS A 118 12.52 41.87 -24.73
N ARG A 119 13.00 41.62 -23.50
CA ARG A 119 12.49 42.24 -22.27
C ARG A 119 12.96 43.69 -22.06
N GLY A 120 13.97 44.17 -22.80
CA GLY A 120 14.34 45.59 -22.89
C GLY A 120 15.08 46.20 -21.70
N SER A 121 15.02 45.63 -20.48
CA SER A 121 15.76 46.14 -19.32
C SER A 121 16.40 45.04 -18.46
N SER A 122 17.70 45.19 -18.17
CA SER A 122 18.44 44.28 -17.31
C SER A 122 19.77 44.88 -16.86
N VAL A 123 20.18 44.57 -15.62
CA VAL A 123 21.50 44.96 -15.07
C VAL A 123 22.68 44.47 -15.93
N TYR A 124 22.47 43.41 -16.72
CA TYR A 124 23.48 42.85 -17.63
C TYR A 124 23.85 43.81 -18.78
N PHE A 125 22.92 44.64 -19.27
CA PHE A 125 23.21 45.55 -20.39
C PHE A 125 24.18 46.69 -20.05
N LYS A 126 24.38 46.96 -18.75
CA LYS A 126 25.31 48.01 -18.27
C LYS A 126 26.76 47.53 -18.17
N ARG A 127 27.04 46.25 -18.45
CA ARG A 127 28.38 45.63 -18.32
C ARG A 127 29.17 45.67 -19.63
N ARG A 128 30.49 45.50 -19.55
CA ARG A 128 31.34 45.23 -20.73
C ARG A 128 31.07 43.81 -21.23
N SER A 129 30.92 43.64 -22.55
CA SER A 129 30.51 42.39 -23.19
C SER A 129 29.26 41.73 -22.54
N PRO A 130 28.08 42.40 -22.60
CA PRO A 130 26.86 41.96 -21.92
C PRO A 130 26.43 40.51 -22.21
N GLU A 131 26.59 40.07 -23.45
CA GLU A 131 26.17 38.74 -23.91
C GLU A 131 27.04 37.65 -23.28
N ASP A 132 28.36 37.76 -23.40
CA ASP A 132 29.30 36.77 -22.85
C ASP A 132 29.14 36.62 -21.34
N TYR A 133 29.03 37.74 -20.62
CA TYR A 133 28.82 37.73 -19.17
C TYR A 133 27.49 37.07 -18.78
N PHE A 134 26.41 37.33 -19.53
CA PHE A 134 25.11 36.69 -19.28
C PHE A 134 25.18 35.18 -19.52
N LYS A 135 25.79 34.76 -20.63
CA LYS A 135 25.94 33.35 -21.00
C LYS A 135 26.78 32.60 -19.97
N GLU A 136 27.91 33.17 -19.53
CA GLU A 136 28.75 32.61 -18.47
C GLU A 136 27.98 32.47 -17.14
N ALA A 137 27.26 33.52 -16.73
CA ALA A 137 26.46 33.48 -15.51
C ALA A 137 25.30 32.47 -15.56
N ALA A 138 24.67 32.30 -16.73
CA ALA A 138 23.62 31.31 -16.95
C ALA A 138 24.18 29.88 -16.98
N SER A 139 25.29 29.65 -17.68
CA SER A 139 26.00 28.36 -17.75
C SER A 139 26.45 27.91 -16.36
N LYS A 140 27.18 28.76 -15.63
CA LYS A 140 27.65 28.46 -14.27
C LYS A 140 26.49 28.05 -13.35
N LYS A 141 25.34 28.70 -13.50
CA LYS A 141 24.14 28.43 -12.69
C LYS A 141 23.51 27.09 -13.03
N ILE A 142 23.39 26.76 -14.31
CA ILE A 142 22.91 25.45 -14.76
C ILE A 142 23.85 24.37 -14.20
N GLU A 143 25.16 24.49 -14.43
CA GLU A 143 26.16 23.52 -13.97
C GLU A 143 26.16 23.34 -12.45
N THR A 144 25.93 24.42 -11.70
CA THR A 144 25.90 24.36 -10.23
C THR A 144 24.61 23.71 -9.71
N LEU A 145 23.47 23.93 -10.35
CA LEU A 145 22.16 23.50 -9.85
C LEU A 145 21.71 22.14 -10.39
N GLU A 146 22.17 21.73 -11.57
CA GLU A 146 21.79 20.47 -12.22
C GLU A 146 22.01 19.23 -11.33
N PRO A 147 23.13 19.09 -10.58
CA PRO A 147 23.32 17.97 -9.66
C PRO A 147 22.33 17.92 -8.48
N PHE A 148 21.63 19.02 -8.18
CA PHE A 148 20.66 19.12 -7.09
C PHE A 148 19.21 19.07 -7.58
N ALA A 149 18.98 19.06 -8.90
CA ALA A 149 17.65 18.97 -9.48
C ALA A 149 17.21 17.51 -9.57
N ASP A 150 15.96 17.22 -9.22
CA ASP A 150 15.36 15.91 -9.45
C ASP A 150 14.93 15.76 -10.92
N ILE A 151 14.54 16.88 -11.53
CA ILE A 151 14.06 16.96 -12.90
C ILE A 151 14.77 18.12 -13.60
N THR A 152 15.31 17.86 -14.78
CA THR A 152 15.84 18.91 -15.66
C THR A 152 15.05 18.95 -16.95
N ILE A 153 14.55 20.15 -17.31
CA ILE A 153 13.71 20.35 -18.50
C ILE A 153 14.40 21.35 -19.42
N ASP A 154 14.61 20.95 -20.66
CA ASP A 154 15.04 21.85 -21.73
C ASP A 154 13.82 22.61 -22.29
N VAL A 155 13.84 23.94 -22.17
CA VAL A 155 12.81 24.88 -22.61
C VAL A 155 13.30 25.75 -23.79
N SER A 156 14.25 25.22 -24.56
CA SER A 156 14.78 25.87 -25.77
C SER A 156 13.74 25.97 -26.88
N ASP A 157 12.86 24.98 -27.01
CA ASP A 157 11.72 25.08 -27.91
C ASP A 157 10.54 25.80 -27.24
N ASP A 158 9.71 26.46 -28.03
CA ASP A 158 8.53 27.19 -27.53
C ASP A 158 7.26 26.31 -27.51
N ASN A 159 7.40 24.99 -27.74
CA ASN A 159 6.27 24.05 -27.83
C ASN A 159 5.85 23.54 -26.43
N ASP A 160 4.72 24.05 -25.93
CA ASP A 160 4.04 23.66 -24.68
C ASP A 160 4.94 23.27 -23.51
N ASN A 161 5.88 24.15 -23.16
CA ASN A 161 6.75 23.98 -21.99
C ASN A 161 5.99 23.69 -20.67
N PRO A 162 4.79 24.28 -20.40
CA PRO A 162 3.96 23.87 -19.25
C PRO A 162 3.51 22.40 -19.32
N GLY A 163 3.13 21.90 -20.50
CA GLY A 163 2.80 20.48 -20.69
C GLY A 163 4.00 19.56 -20.44
N LYS A 164 5.18 19.93 -20.95
CA LYS A 164 6.44 19.19 -20.67
C LYS A 164 6.76 19.15 -19.18
N PHE A 165 6.58 20.28 -18.49
CA PHE A 165 6.74 20.36 -17.04
C PHE A 165 5.83 19.40 -16.29
N ILE A 166 4.54 19.41 -16.61
CA ILE A 166 3.56 18.51 -15.99
C ILE A 166 3.91 17.05 -16.28
N SER A 167 4.25 16.71 -17.52
CA SER A 167 4.63 15.35 -17.90
C SER A 167 5.84 14.87 -17.10
N ALA A 168 6.91 15.66 -17.05
CA ALA A 168 8.14 15.28 -16.35
C ALA A 168 7.91 15.14 -14.83
N ALA A 169 7.14 16.04 -14.23
CA ALA A 169 6.76 15.94 -12.82
C ALA A 169 5.91 14.68 -12.55
N SER A 170 4.94 14.40 -13.42
CA SER A 170 4.10 13.20 -13.36
C SER A 170 4.92 11.92 -13.46
N ASP A 171 5.84 11.84 -14.42
CA ASP A 171 6.74 10.69 -14.60
C ASP A 171 7.61 10.47 -13.36
N TYR A 172 8.15 11.54 -12.79
CA TYR A 172 8.94 11.48 -11.56
C TYR A 172 8.11 10.97 -10.38
N PHE A 173 6.89 11.48 -10.17
CA PHE A 173 6.00 10.98 -9.11
C PHE A 173 5.56 9.54 -9.33
N ALA A 174 5.38 9.13 -10.58
CA ALA A 174 5.11 7.74 -10.94
C ALA A 174 6.29 6.82 -10.57
N MET A 175 7.54 7.26 -10.78
CA MET A 175 8.74 6.51 -10.36
C MET A 175 8.87 6.37 -8.84
N LEU A 176 8.43 7.37 -8.08
CA LEU A 176 8.41 7.31 -6.62
C LEU A 176 7.27 6.46 -6.05
N SER A 177 6.22 6.23 -6.84
CA SER A 177 5.06 5.44 -6.44
C SER A 177 5.40 3.95 -6.38
N LYS A 178 5.17 3.32 -5.22
CA LYS A 178 5.34 1.88 -5.05
C LYS A 178 3.99 1.20 -4.91
N SER A 179 3.85 0.00 -5.50
CA SER A 179 2.71 -0.85 -5.23
C SER A 179 2.77 -1.34 -3.77
N PRO A 180 1.70 -1.23 -2.97
CA PRO A 180 1.66 -1.79 -1.63
C PRO A 180 1.46 -3.31 -1.68
N ASN A 181 2.44 -4.02 -2.22
CA ASN A 181 2.40 -5.48 -2.44
C ASN A 181 3.35 -6.27 -1.53
N THR A 182 3.98 -5.59 -0.57
CA THR A 182 4.90 -6.19 0.41
C THR A 182 4.33 -6.04 1.81
N SER A 183 4.35 -7.12 2.60
CA SER A 183 3.97 -7.14 4.01
C SER A 183 5.17 -7.54 4.88
N GLY A 184 5.25 -6.99 6.10
CA GLY A 184 6.28 -7.29 7.10
C GLY A 184 7.51 -6.37 7.05
N GLN A 185 8.29 -6.36 8.14
CA GLN A 185 9.50 -5.53 8.30
C GLN A 185 10.78 -6.33 8.11
N ILE A 186 10.93 -7.44 8.84
CA ILE A 186 12.05 -8.38 8.74
C ILE A 186 11.65 -9.52 7.81
N ILE A 187 10.56 -10.20 8.13
CA ILE A 187 9.99 -11.27 7.31
C ILE A 187 9.08 -10.62 6.29
N ARG A 188 9.57 -10.50 5.06
CA ARG A 188 8.89 -9.73 4.02
C ARG A 188 8.32 -10.65 2.96
N ALA A 189 7.02 -10.57 2.74
CA ALA A 189 6.34 -11.29 1.67
C ALA A 189 5.87 -10.30 0.60
N THR A 190 6.46 -10.37 -0.59
CA THR A 190 6.12 -9.55 -1.75
C THR A 190 5.37 -10.39 -2.78
N THR A 191 4.06 -10.18 -2.95
CA THR A 191 3.26 -10.96 -3.92
C THR A 191 3.27 -10.32 -5.31
N PHE A 192 3.10 -11.12 -6.35
CA PHE A 192 2.97 -10.67 -7.73
C PHE A 192 2.04 -11.57 -8.57
N GLY A 193 1.65 -11.06 -9.75
CA GLY A 193 0.84 -11.77 -10.73
C GLY A 193 -0.67 -11.53 -10.60
N GLU A 194 -1.36 -11.84 -11.69
CA GLU A 194 -2.80 -11.66 -11.88
C GLU A 194 -3.49 -13.02 -12.05
N SER A 195 -4.79 -13.08 -11.73
CA SER A 195 -5.56 -14.32 -11.85
C SER A 195 -5.56 -14.91 -13.26
N HIS A 196 -5.55 -14.04 -14.28
CA HIS A 196 -5.50 -14.41 -15.70
C HIS A 196 -4.14 -14.16 -16.35
N GLY A 197 -3.09 -13.97 -15.55
CA GLY A 197 -1.70 -13.93 -16.00
C GLY A 197 -1.11 -15.33 -16.14
N PRO A 198 0.15 -15.47 -16.61
CA PRO A 198 0.79 -16.79 -16.74
C PRO A 198 1.01 -17.51 -15.40
N ALA A 199 1.21 -16.76 -14.32
CA ALA A 199 1.40 -17.28 -12.98
C ALA A 199 1.05 -16.22 -11.93
N VAL A 200 0.83 -16.68 -10.70
CA VAL A 200 0.96 -15.86 -9.49
C VAL A 200 2.18 -16.31 -8.70
N GLY A 201 2.72 -15.43 -7.86
CA GLY A 201 3.91 -15.76 -7.10
C GLY A 201 4.14 -14.86 -5.89
N VAL A 202 5.21 -15.19 -5.17
CA VAL A 202 5.66 -14.46 -4.00
C VAL A 202 7.17 -14.53 -3.88
N VAL A 203 7.79 -13.44 -3.42
CA VAL A 203 9.15 -13.43 -2.91
C VAL A 203 9.07 -13.32 -1.40
N LEU A 204 9.57 -14.34 -0.69
CA LEU A 204 9.71 -14.35 0.76
C LEU A 204 11.16 -14.04 1.13
N ASP A 205 11.36 -13.00 1.94
CA ASP A 205 12.67 -12.52 2.35
C ASP A 205 12.78 -12.42 3.87
N GLY A 206 14.02 -12.42 4.38
CA GLY A 206 14.33 -12.27 5.80
C GLY A 206 14.44 -13.57 6.59
N LEU A 207 14.25 -14.73 5.96
CA LEU A 207 14.52 -16.01 6.61
C LEU A 207 16.02 -16.23 6.82
N LYS A 208 16.40 -16.77 7.97
CA LYS A 208 17.79 -17.17 8.28
C LYS A 208 18.20 -18.37 7.42
N PRO A 209 19.50 -18.54 7.11
CA PRO A 209 19.99 -19.75 6.45
C PRO A 209 19.86 -20.99 7.36
N GLY A 210 19.74 -22.17 6.75
CA GLY A 210 19.78 -23.46 7.42
C GLY A 210 18.44 -24.02 7.89
N ILE A 211 17.32 -23.34 7.60
CA ILE A 211 15.96 -23.81 7.96
C ILE A 211 15.52 -24.86 6.94
N GLU A 212 15.04 -26.02 7.40
CA GLU A 212 14.53 -27.06 6.53
C GLU A 212 13.22 -26.61 5.85
N PHE A 213 13.23 -26.54 4.53
CA PHE A 213 12.11 -26.02 3.76
C PHE A 213 12.06 -26.63 2.36
N SER A 214 10.90 -27.17 2.01
CA SER A 214 10.67 -27.93 0.78
C SER A 214 9.41 -27.46 0.06
N ALA A 215 9.25 -27.87 -1.21
CA ALA A 215 8.04 -27.57 -1.96
C ALA A 215 6.83 -28.33 -1.39
N GLU A 216 7.07 -29.48 -0.77
CA GLU A 216 6.07 -30.35 -0.15
C GLU A 216 5.41 -29.68 1.05
N ASP A 217 6.19 -28.98 1.88
CA ASP A 217 5.69 -28.18 3.02
C ASP A 217 4.65 -27.14 2.56
N ILE A 218 4.92 -26.49 1.43
CA ILE A 218 4.04 -25.49 0.84
C ILE A 218 2.82 -26.14 0.18
N GLN A 219 3.03 -27.26 -0.51
CA GLN A 219 1.99 -27.90 -1.30
C GLN A 219 0.82 -28.36 -0.42
N ALA A 220 1.07 -28.84 0.80
CA ALA A 220 0.03 -29.23 1.74
C ALA A 220 -0.91 -28.05 2.08
N GLU A 221 -0.36 -26.87 2.30
CA GLU A 221 -1.12 -25.66 2.62
C GLU A 221 -1.86 -25.10 1.39
N LEU A 222 -1.24 -25.14 0.21
CA LEU A 222 -1.89 -24.77 -1.05
C LEU A 222 -3.07 -25.70 -1.38
N GLU A 223 -2.92 -26.99 -1.09
CA GLU A 223 -4.00 -27.96 -1.24
C GLU A 223 -5.15 -27.61 -0.31
N ARG A 224 -4.90 -27.32 0.98
CA ARG A 224 -5.94 -26.82 1.90
C ARG A 224 -6.67 -25.58 1.36
N ARG A 225 -6.03 -24.70 0.59
CA ARG A 225 -6.66 -23.49 0.02
C ARG A 225 -7.48 -23.77 -1.26
N ARG A 226 -7.21 -24.89 -1.95
CA ARG A 226 -7.69 -25.17 -3.31
C ARG A 226 -9.22 -25.23 -3.37
N PRO A 227 -9.87 -24.66 -4.41
CA PRO A 227 -11.30 -24.89 -4.65
C PRO A 227 -11.56 -26.38 -4.97
N GLY A 228 -12.82 -26.80 -4.86
CA GLY A 228 -13.27 -28.10 -5.40
C GLY A 228 -12.95 -29.32 -4.56
N GLN A 229 -12.60 -29.13 -3.29
CA GLN A 229 -12.36 -30.25 -2.36
C GLN A 229 -13.65 -30.95 -1.91
N SER A 230 -14.80 -30.29 -2.06
CA SER A 230 -16.07 -30.77 -1.49
C SER A 230 -17.29 -30.25 -2.25
N SER A 231 -18.45 -30.85 -1.98
CA SER A 231 -19.76 -30.48 -2.57
C SER A 231 -20.18 -29.03 -2.30
N VAL A 232 -19.56 -28.36 -1.31
CA VAL A 232 -19.84 -26.97 -0.91
C VAL A 232 -18.95 -25.94 -1.60
N SER A 233 -17.98 -26.36 -2.42
CA SER A 233 -17.04 -25.46 -3.12
C SER A 233 -17.18 -25.54 -4.65
N THR A 234 -16.59 -24.61 -5.41
CA THR A 234 -16.63 -24.69 -6.89
C THR A 234 -15.97 -25.97 -7.40
N PRO A 235 -16.46 -26.63 -8.47
CA PRO A 235 -15.82 -27.83 -9.06
C PRO A 235 -14.49 -27.60 -9.80
N ARG A 236 -13.83 -26.44 -9.69
CA ARG A 236 -12.57 -26.18 -10.41
C ARG A 236 -11.43 -26.98 -9.78
N SER A 237 -10.62 -27.63 -10.62
CA SER A 237 -9.47 -28.46 -10.20
C SER A 237 -8.18 -27.90 -10.79
N GLU A 238 -7.81 -26.68 -10.38
CA GLU A 238 -6.47 -26.15 -10.68
C GLU A 238 -5.49 -26.83 -9.72
N LYS A 239 -4.63 -27.72 -10.21
CA LYS A 239 -3.52 -28.26 -9.40
C LYS A 239 -2.53 -27.13 -9.16
N ASP A 240 -2.67 -26.44 -8.02
CA ASP A 240 -1.78 -25.38 -7.56
C ASP A 240 -0.41 -25.94 -7.23
N LYS A 241 0.41 -26.23 -8.25
CA LYS A 241 1.75 -26.74 -8.08
C LYS A 241 2.72 -25.59 -7.88
N VAL A 242 3.32 -25.50 -6.69
CA VAL A 242 4.36 -24.52 -6.41
C VAL A 242 5.69 -24.92 -7.05
N ARG A 243 6.44 -23.92 -7.51
CA ARG A 243 7.84 -24.05 -7.93
C ARG A 243 8.67 -23.03 -7.16
N ILE A 244 9.66 -23.52 -6.42
CA ILE A 244 10.68 -22.68 -5.78
C ILE A 244 11.75 -22.38 -6.83
N LEU A 245 12.07 -21.11 -7.01
CA LEU A 245 13.00 -20.61 -8.03
C LEU A 245 14.36 -20.19 -7.45
N SER A 246 14.40 -19.81 -6.17
CA SER A 246 15.61 -19.32 -5.50
C SER A 246 15.52 -19.54 -3.99
N GLY A 247 16.61 -19.23 -3.27
CA GLY A 247 16.60 -19.11 -1.82
C GLY A 247 16.67 -20.44 -1.05
N VAL A 248 16.54 -21.58 -1.73
CA VAL A 248 16.63 -22.93 -1.16
C VAL A 248 17.70 -23.75 -1.89
N PHE A 249 18.56 -24.41 -1.12
CA PHE A 249 19.60 -25.32 -1.62
C PHE A 249 19.65 -26.55 -0.71
N GLU A 250 19.65 -27.76 -1.30
CA GLU A 250 19.67 -29.04 -0.55
C GLU A 250 18.60 -29.14 0.55
N GLY A 251 17.39 -28.64 0.27
CA GLY A 251 16.25 -28.66 1.21
C GLY A 251 16.35 -27.66 2.35
N LYS A 252 17.30 -26.71 2.31
CA LYS A 252 17.50 -25.70 3.34
C LYS A 252 17.47 -24.28 2.78
N THR A 253 16.96 -23.34 3.57
CA THR A 253 17.04 -21.92 3.24
C THR A 253 18.50 -21.47 3.17
N THR A 254 18.79 -20.56 2.26
CA THR A 254 20.16 -20.03 2.04
C THR A 254 20.40 -18.70 2.75
N GLY A 255 19.37 -18.13 3.37
CA GLY A 255 19.41 -16.76 3.91
C GLY A 255 19.16 -15.67 2.86
N THR A 256 18.97 -16.05 1.59
CA THR A 256 18.63 -15.14 0.49
C THR A 256 17.14 -15.25 0.13
N PRO A 257 16.57 -14.30 -0.65
CA PRO A 257 15.16 -14.31 -0.99
C PRO A 257 14.69 -15.60 -1.68
N ILE A 258 13.57 -16.15 -1.20
CA ILE A 258 12.90 -17.32 -1.75
C ILE A 258 11.81 -16.86 -2.71
N ALA A 259 12.06 -16.98 -4.01
CA ALA A 259 11.07 -16.73 -5.03
C ALA A 259 10.26 -18.00 -5.33
N MET A 260 8.94 -17.87 -5.37
CA MET A 260 7.99 -18.97 -5.60
C MET A 260 6.96 -18.56 -6.64
N ILE A 261 6.62 -19.50 -7.54
CA ILE A 261 5.57 -19.30 -8.55
C ILE A 261 4.57 -20.46 -8.56
N ILE A 262 3.34 -20.16 -8.96
CA ILE A 262 2.26 -21.10 -9.20
C ILE A 262 1.67 -20.75 -10.57
N GLU A 263 1.85 -21.65 -11.54
CA GLU A 263 1.37 -21.47 -12.92
C GLU A 263 -0.16 -21.54 -12.99
N ASN A 264 -0.77 -20.69 -13.81
CA ASN A 264 -2.20 -20.76 -14.07
C ASN A 264 -2.43 -21.57 -15.36
N LYS A 265 -3.07 -22.76 -15.26
CA LYS A 265 -3.18 -23.71 -16.40
C LYS A 265 -4.56 -23.79 -17.07
N ASP A 266 -5.62 -23.24 -16.47
CA ASP A 266 -7.00 -23.39 -16.95
C ASP A 266 -7.77 -22.05 -17.01
N GLN A 267 -7.33 -21.12 -17.86
CA GLN A 267 -8.00 -19.82 -18.01
C GLN A 267 -8.90 -19.77 -19.24
N ASP A 268 -10.18 -20.11 -19.06
CA ASP A 268 -11.20 -19.75 -20.05
C ASP A 268 -11.66 -18.31 -19.83
N SER A 269 -10.99 -17.38 -20.54
CA SER A 269 -11.27 -15.94 -20.46
C SER A 269 -12.59 -15.54 -21.11
N THR A 270 -13.13 -16.36 -22.02
CA THR A 270 -14.27 -16.01 -22.90
C THR A 270 -15.56 -15.77 -22.11
N LYS A 271 -15.72 -16.46 -20.97
CA LYS A 271 -16.87 -16.31 -20.06
C LYS A 271 -16.95 -14.94 -19.39
N TYR A 272 -15.88 -14.15 -19.43
CA TYR A 272 -15.82 -12.83 -18.80
C TYR A 272 -15.99 -11.67 -19.79
N ASP A 273 -16.11 -11.94 -21.10
CA ASP A 273 -16.27 -10.86 -22.10
C ASP A 273 -17.60 -10.12 -21.93
N ILE A 274 -18.66 -10.82 -21.49
CA ILE A 274 -19.99 -10.25 -21.22
C ILE A 274 -19.92 -9.15 -20.13
N ILE A 275 -18.98 -9.25 -19.20
CA ILE A 275 -18.84 -8.31 -18.07
C ILE A 275 -17.74 -7.27 -18.29
N LYS A 276 -17.11 -7.23 -19.46
CA LYS A 276 -15.99 -6.33 -19.79
C LYS A 276 -16.30 -4.86 -19.48
N HIS A 277 -17.52 -4.45 -19.84
CA HIS A 277 -18.00 -3.07 -19.68
C HIS A 277 -18.90 -2.87 -18.46
N LEU A 278 -19.08 -3.89 -17.61
CA LEU A 278 -19.95 -3.83 -16.43
C LEU A 278 -19.15 -3.88 -15.14
N PHE A 279 -19.60 -3.16 -14.12
CA PHE A 279 -19.07 -3.31 -12.76
C PHE A 279 -19.89 -4.38 -12.01
N ARG A 280 -19.28 -5.42 -11.46
CA ARG A 280 -20.02 -6.42 -10.69
C ARG A 280 -20.28 -5.88 -9.28
N PRO A 281 -21.52 -5.92 -8.78
CA PRO A 281 -21.83 -5.56 -7.39
C PRO A 281 -20.94 -6.33 -6.41
N GLY A 282 -20.39 -5.60 -5.43
CA GLY A 282 -19.53 -6.15 -4.40
C GLY A 282 -18.12 -6.60 -4.85
N HIS A 283 -17.74 -6.43 -6.12
CA HIS A 283 -16.37 -6.62 -6.60
C HIS A 283 -15.58 -5.30 -6.64
N ALA A 284 -14.26 -5.40 -6.84
CA ALA A 284 -13.36 -4.25 -6.93
C ALA A 284 -13.40 -3.55 -8.32
N ASP A 285 -14.39 -3.85 -9.14
CA ASP A 285 -14.41 -3.47 -10.54
C ASP A 285 -14.44 -1.95 -10.75
N PHE A 286 -15.40 -1.28 -10.11
CA PHE A 286 -15.54 0.16 -10.17
C PHE A 286 -14.34 0.88 -9.55
N THR A 287 -13.85 0.39 -8.41
CA THR A 287 -12.76 1.03 -7.67
C THR A 287 -11.43 0.90 -8.42
N PHE A 288 -11.15 -0.23 -9.07
CA PHE A 288 -9.96 -0.36 -9.93
C PHE A 288 -10.05 0.54 -11.16
N TRP A 289 -11.22 0.62 -11.80
CA TRP A 289 -11.43 1.53 -12.92
C TRP A 289 -11.20 3.00 -12.53
N LYS A 290 -11.76 3.43 -11.39
CA LYS A 290 -11.56 4.81 -10.90
C LYS A 290 -10.14 5.08 -10.44
N LYS A 291 -9.48 4.12 -9.81
CA LYS A 291 -8.11 4.30 -9.27
C LYS A 291 -7.03 4.25 -10.35
N TYR A 292 -7.14 3.32 -11.30
CA TYR A 292 -6.08 3.05 -12.27
C TYR A 292 -6.44 3.43 -13.70
N GLY A 293 -7.68 3.81 -13.99
CA GLY A 293 -8.18 4.04 -15.36
C GLY A 293 -8.31 2.77 -16.20
N ILE A 294 -7.82 1.63 -15.70
CA ILE A 294 -7.82 0.33 -16.35
C ILE A 294 -8.21 -0.75 -15.34
N ARG A 295 -8.91 -1.76 -15.83
CA ARG A 295 -9.30 -2.94 -15.06
C ARG A 295 -9.15 -4.19 -15.89
N ASP A 296 -8.51 -5.21 -15.32
CA ASP A 296 -8.61 -6.56 -15.84
C ASP A 296 -9.96 -7.18 -15.47
N HIS A 297 -10.86 -7.21 -16.45
CA HIS A 297 -12.20 -7.79 -16.31
C HIS A 297 -12.17 -9.33 -16.29
N LYS A 298 -11.05 -9.95 -16.68
CA LYS A 298 -10.87 -11.41 -16.69
C LYS A 298 -10.59 -11.88 -15.26
N GLY A 299 -11.65 -12.16 -14.51
CA GLY A 299 -11.54 -12.70 -13.15
C GLY A 299 -10.93 -11.77 -12.09
N GLY A 300 -10.96 -10.45 -12.32
CA GLY A 300 -10.61 -9.42 -11.32
C GLY A 300 -9.12 -9.11 -11.19
N GLY A 301 -8.26 -9.63 -12.07
CA GLY A 301 -6.82 -9.35 -12.10
C GLY A 301 -6.17 -9.50 -10.72
N ARG A 302 -5.54 -8.43 -10.24
CA ARG A 302 -4.83 -8.38 -8.96
C ARG A 302 -5.73 -8.41 -7.72
N SER A 303 -7.01 -8.06 -7.84
CA SER A 303 -7.97 -8.12 -6.72
C SER A 303 -8.54 -9.52 -6.46
N SER A 304 -8.20 -10.48 -7.33
CA SER A 304 -8.70 -11.84 -7.27
C SER A 304 -8.16 -12.61 -6.06
N GLY A 305 -8.98 -13.50 -5.50
CA GLY A 305 -8.54 -14.49 -4.51
C GLY A 305 -7.47 -15.47 -5.01
N ARG A 306 -7.04 -15.40 -6.28
CA ARG A 306 -5.85 -16.12 -6.77
C ARG A 306 -4.57 -15.61 -6.10
N GLU A 307 -4.50 -14.31 -5.79
CA GLU A 307 -3.35 -13.67 -5.14
C GLU A 307 -3.01 -14.32 -3.78
N THR A 308 -4.03 -14.82 -3.07
CA THR A 308 -3.84 -15.45 -1.76
C THR A 308 -3.01 -16.74 -1.81
N ALA A 309 -2.82 -17.34 -2.99
CA ALA A 309 -1.90 -18.47 -3.15
C ALA A 309 -0.46 -18.08 -2.79
N GLY A 310 -0.02 -16.86 -3.13
CA GLY A 310 1.30 -16.34 -2.72
C GLY A 310 1.39 -16.11 -1.20
N ARG A 311 0.29 -15.67 -0.57
CA ARG A 311 0.20 -15.53 0.89
C ARG A 311 0.30 -16.86 1.61
N VAL A 312 -0.42 -17.88 1.12
CA VAL A 312 -0.35 -19.24 1.68
C VAL A 312 1.04 -19.85 1.48
N ALA A 313 1.64 -19.67 0.30
CA ALA A 313 2.98 -20.18 0.03
C ALA A 313 4.05 -19.60 0.95
N SER A 314 4.02 -18.29 1.20
CA SER A 314 4.94 -17.64 2.14
C SER A 314 4.61 -17.97 3.60
N GLY A 315 3.32 -18.04 3.96
CA GLY A 315 2.88 -18.41 5.30
C GLY A 315 3.20 -19.85 5.69
N ALA A 316 3.28 -20.79 4.73
CA ALA A 316 3.67 -22.18 5.01
C ALA A 316 5.08 -22.25 5.65
N ALA A 317 6.03 -21.46 5.16
CA ALA A 317 7.36 -21.34 5.76
C ALA A 317 7.28 -20.80 7.19
N ALA A 318 6.48 -19.74 7.40
CA ALA A 318 6.32 -19.13 8.71
C ALA A 318 5.65 -20.08 9.71
N LYS A 319 4.60 -20.80 9.30
CA LYS A 319 3.91 -21.80 10.11
C LYS A 319 4.86 -22.91 10.55
N LYS A 320 5.70 -23.42 9.64
CA LYS A 320 6.69 -24.46 9.97
C LYS A 320 7.67 -23.99 11.05
N ILE A 321 8.27 -22.81 10.87
CA ILE A 321 9.22 -22.23 11.84
C ILE A 321 8.56 -21.98 13.20
N LEU A 322 7.31 -21.49 13.20
CA LEU A 322 6.57 -21.24 14.42
C LEU A 322 6.14 -22.53 15.13
N ALA A 323 5.80 -23.58 14.39
CA ALA A 323 5.49 -24.89 14.95
C ALA A 323 6.68 -25.49 15.70
N ASP A 324 7.90 -25.37 15.15
CA ASP A 324 9.13 -25.79 15.82
C ASP A 324 9.40 -24.99 17.12
N ARG A 325 8.80 -23.81 17.25
CA ARG A 325 8.83 -22.95 18.46
C ARG A 325 7.65 -23.20 19.39
N GLY A 326 6.82 -24.22 19.14
CA GLY A 326 5.68 -24.57 19.97
C GLY A 326 4.41 -23.75 19.71
N VAL A 327 4.39 -22.90 18.68
CA VAL A 327 3.22 -22.08 18.34
C VAL A 327 2.28 -22.88 17.43
N LYS A 328 0.99 -22.93 17.79
CA LYS A 328 -0.07 -23.55 16.99
C LYS A 328 -1.06 -22.50 16.53
N ILE A 329 -1.23 -22.38 15.21
CA ILE A 329 -2.15 -21.43 14.56
C ILE A 329 -3.30 -22.24 13.94
N THR A 330 -4.52 -22.03 14.43
CA THR A 330 -5.70 -22.79 13.98
C THR A 330 -6.84 -21.82 13.67
N ALA A 331 -7.40 -21.92 12.46
CA ALA A 331 -8.63 -21.19 12.12
C ALA A 331 -9.76 -22.16 11.73
N SER A 332 -10.99 -21.78 12.02
CA SER A 332 -12.19 -22.56 11.72
C SER A 332 -13.39 -21.68 11.41
N SER A 333 -14.35 -22.22 10.68
CA SER A 333 -15.66 -21.60 10.52
C SER A 333 -16.40 -21.63 11.85
N PHE A 334 -16.73 -20.47 12.39
CA PHE A 334 -17.50 -20.31 13.61
C PHE A 334 -18.99 -20.09 13.31
N GLU A 335 -19.29 -19.33 12.25
CA GLU A 335 -20.67 -19.08 11.82
C GLU A 335 -20.74 -19.10 10.29
N ILE A 336 -21.76 -19.75 9.71
CA ILE A 336 -22.08 -19.63 8.28
C ILE A 336 -23.59 -19.43 8.14
N GLY A 337 -24.00 -18.35 7.47
CA GLY A 337 -25.42 -18.09 7.19
C GLY A 337 -26.32 -18.04 8.43
N GLY A 338 -25.79 -17.60 9.58
CA GLY A 338 -26.52 -17.55 10.86
C GLY A 338 -26.45 -18.82 11.71
N VAL A 339 -25.91 -19.92 11.19
CA VAL A 339 -25.68 -21.15 11.97
C VAL A 339 -24.34 -21.00 12.71
N LYS A 340 -24.38 -20.96 14.04
CA LYS A 340 -23.20 -20.83 14.91
C LYS A 340 -22.73 -22.18 15.44
N ALA A 341 -21.42 -22.32 15.62
CA ALA A 341 -20.81 -23.39 16.40
C ALA A 341 -21.06 -23.16 17.89
N GLU A 342 -21.32 -24.22 18.63
CA GLU A 342 -21.49 -24.20 20.09
C GLU A 342 -20.35 -24.94 20.79
N GLU A 343 -19.74 -25.91 20.11
CA GLU A 343 -18.58 -26.67 20.61
C GLU A 343 -17.28 -26.32 19.87
N TYR A 344 -16.14 -26.53 20.55
CA TYR A 344 -14.83 -26.41 19.92
C TYR A 344 -14.05 -27.73 20.06
N ASN A 345 -14.02 -28.51 18.98
CA ASN A 345 -13.14 -29.66 18.84
C ASN A 345 -12.22 -29.47 17.61
N PRO A 346 -10.93 -29.17 17.80
CA PRO A 346 -10.02 -28.89 16.70
C PRO A 346 -9.81 -30.10 15.77
N ASN A 347 -10.08 -31.33 16.22
CA ASN A 347 -9.97 -32.53 15.39
C ASN A 347 -11.07 -32.61 14.32
N GLU A 348 -12.19 -31.91 14.52
CA GLU A 348 -13.29 -31.92 13.55
C GLU A 348 -13.00 -31.01 12.36
N ILE A 349 -12.15 -29.99 12.50
CA ILE A 349 -11.94 -28.90 11.52
C ILE A 349 -11.61 -29.46 10.13
N GLU A 350 -10.59 -30.31 10.00
CA GLU A 350 -10.21 -30.85 8.68
C GLU A 350 -11.04 -32.07 8.25
N SER A 351 -11.93 -32.57 9.12
CA SER A 351 -12.77 -33.75 8.85
C SER A 351 -14.07 -33.42 8.10
N ASN A 352 -14.46 -32.14 8.06
CA ASN A 352 -15.71 -31.70 7.47
C ASN A 352 -15.49 -30.59 6.41
N PRO A 353 -16.40 -30.48 5.42
CA PRO A 353 -16.17 -29.65 4.25
C PRO A 353 -16.32 -28.15 4.49
N VAL A 354 -16.88 -27.74 5.64
CA VAL A 354 -17.04 -26.33 6.03
C VAL A 354 -15.97 -25.87 7.02
N ARG A 355 -15.10 -26.79 7.47
CA ARG A 355 -14.04 -26.55 8.44
C ARG A 355 -14.50 -25.93 9.76
N CYS A 356 -15.62 -26.41 10.26
CA CYS A 356 -16.13 -26.06 11.57
C CYS A 356 -15.52 -26.97 12.64
N ALA A 357 -15.27 -26.44 13.83
CA ALA A 357 -14.79 -27.23 14.98
C ALA A 357 -15.94 -27.97 15.71
N ASP A 358 -17.19 -27.75 15.29
CA ASP A 358 -18.39 -28.37 15.83
C ASP A 358 -19.05 -29.21 14.72
N LYS A 359 -19.11 -30.53 14.95
CA LYS A 359 -19.64 -31.48 13.97
C LYS A 359 -21.13 -31.27 13.68
N GLN A 360 -21.94 -30.95 14.69
CA GLN A 360 -23.37 -30.76 14.51
C GLN A 360 -23.67 -29.45 13.78
N ALA A 361 -22.94 -28.39 14.13
CA ALA A 361 -23.04 -27.14 13.41
C ALA A 361 -22.51 -27.29 11.97
N ALA A 362 -21.46 -28.08 11.73
CA ALA A 362 -20.91 -28.33 10.41
C ALA A 362 -21.97 -28.89 9.43
N GLU A 363 -22.77 -29.86 9.87
CA GLU A 363 -23.84 -30.45 9.06
C GLU A 363 -24.92 -29.41 8.69
N LYS A 364 -25.34 -28.60 9.67
CA LYS A 364 -26.33 -27.51 9.46
C LYS A 364 -25.78 -26.41 8.54
N MET A 365 -24.53 -25.99 8.75
CA MET A 365 -23.84 -25.02 7.88
C MET A 365 -23.74 -25.55 6.45
N GLN A 366 -23.39 -26.83 6.27
CA GLN A 366 -23.33 -27.46 4.95
C GLN A 366 -24.69 -27.44 4.24
N GLN A 367 -25.78 -27.75 4.96
CA GLN A 367 -27.13 -27.67 4.41
C GLN A 367 -27.49 -26.25 3.97
N ALA A 368 -27.19 -25.24 4.80
CA ALA A 368 -27.42 -23.84 4.46
C ALA A 368 -26.68 -23.40 3.20
N ILE A 369 -25.42 -23.82 3.02
CA ILE A 369 -24.64 -23.53 1.81
C ILE A 369 -25.27 -24.17 0.56
N LEU A 370 -25.73 -25.42 0.68
CA LEU A 370 -26.38 -26.13 -0.43
C LEU A 370 -27.71 -25.48 -0.81
N GLU A 371 -28.48 -25.00 0.16
CA GLU A 371 -29.72 -24.26 -0.06
C GLU A 371 -29.46 -22.91 -0.76
N ALA A 372 -28.51 -22.13 -0.27
CA ALA A 372 -28.11 -20.87 -0.90
C ALA A 372 -27.69 -21.10 -2.36
N ARG A 373 -26.89 -22.15 -2.61
CA ARG A 373 -26.49 -22.54 -3.97
C ARG A 373 -27.68 -22.88 -4.85
N LYS A 374 -28.67 -23.64 -4.34
CA LYS A 374 -29.90 -23.99 -5.07
C LYS A 374 -30.71 -22.74 -5.43
N ASN A 375 -30.70 -21.74 -4.56
CA ASN A 375 -31.36 -20.45 -4.75
C ASN A 375 -30.53 -19.45 -5.59
N GLY A 376 -29.40 -19.90 -6.16
CA GLY A 376 -28.52 -19.06 -6.96
C GLY A 376 -27.86 -17.93 -6.16
N ASP A 377 -27.73 -18.08 -4.84
CA ASP A 377 -27.23 -17.09 -3.88
C ASP A 377 -25.94 -17.57 -3.17
N SER A 378 -25.46 -16.79 -2.20
CA SER A 378 -24.27 -17.09 -1.40
C SER A 378 -24.41 -16.66 0.06
N LEU A 379 -23.55 -17.20 0.92
CA LEU A 379 -23.53 -16.93 2.36
C LEU A 379 -22.17 -16.38 2.79
N GLY A 380 -22.23 -15.46 3.75
CA GLY A 380 -21.08 -15.02 4.55
C GLY A 380 -21.04 -15.75 5.88
N GLY A 381 -20.22 -15.25 6.79
CA GLY A 381 -20.10 -15.83 8.12
C GLY A 381 -18.94 -15.27 8.94
N ILE A 382 -18.58 -16.00 10.00
CA ILE A 382 -17.50 -15.67 10.92
C ILE A 382 -16.46 -16.79 10.89
N VAL A 383 -15.19 -16.42 10.71
CA VAL A 383 -14.03 -17.28 10.97
C VAL A 383 -13.49 -16.96 12.36
N GLU A 384 -13.20 -17.96 13.15
CA GLU A 384 -12.46 -17.81 14.41
C GLU A 384 -11.02 -18.29 14.20
N LEU A 385 -10.07 -17.51 14.68
CA LEU A 385 -8.64 -17.79 14.69
C LEU A 385 -8.18 -17.88 16.14
N ARG A 386 -7.58 -19.02 16.49
CA ARG A 386 -6.94 -19.26 17.79
C ARG A 386 -5.46 -19.53 17.58
N ILE A 387 -4.61 -18.83 18.31
CA ILE A 387 -3.16 -19.02 18.27
C ILE A 387 -2.67 -19.31 19.68
N SER A 388 -2.15 -20.51 19.90
CA SER A 388 -1.61 -20.93 21.19
C SER A 388 -0.09 -21.09 21.15
N GLY A 389 0.53 -21.09 22.33
CA GLY A 389 1.99 -21.24 22.48
C GLY A 389 2.80 -19.98 22.13
N VAL A 390 2.14 -18.83 21.96
CA VAL A 390 2.84 -17.55 21.74
C VAL A 390 3.45 -17.09 23.06
N PRO A 391 4.76 -16.81 23.14
CA PRO A 391 5.36 -16.31 24.37
C PRO A 391 4.85 -14.91 24.69
N ALA A 392 4.92 -14.52 25.96
CA ALA A 392 4.69 -13.13 26.35
C ALA A 392 5.81 -12.23 25.77
N GLY A 393 5.44 -11.07 25.23
CA GLY A 393 6.41 -10.07 24.75
C GLY A 393 6.57 -9.91 23.24
N LEU A 394 5.69 -10.48 22.41
CA LEU A 394 5.66 -10.20 20.97
C LEU A 394 4.80 -8.98 20.66
N GLY A 395 5.31 -8.08 19.81
CA GLY A 395 4.64 -6.84 19.41
C GLY A 395 5.32 -5.61 19.99
N ASP A 396 4.85 -4.44 19.58
CA ASP A 396 5.38 -3.14 20.00
C ASP A 396 4.24 -2.23 20.51
N PRO A 397 4.52 -1.17 21.27
CA PRO A 397 3.51 -0.17 21.59
C PRO A 397 3.17 0.73 20.38
N VAL A 398 2.22 1.65 20.58
CA VAL A 398 1.86 2.74 19.63
C VAL A 398 1.42 2.24 18.25
N PHE A 399 2.29 2.31 17.22
CA PHE A 399 1.96 1.96 15.83
C PHE A 399 2.37 0.53 15.44
N GLY A 400 3.19 -0.13 16.27
CA GLY A 400 3.70 -1.48 15.99
C GLY A 400 2.97 -2.59 16.75
N LYS A 401 1.79 -2.30 17.31
CA LYS A 401 1.02 -3.25 18.11
C LYS A 401 0.71 -4.55 17.39
N LEU A 402 0.82 -5.67 18.10
CA LEU A 402 0.59 -7.02 17.57
C LEU A 402 -0.84 -7.18 17.02
N ASP A 403 -1.84 -6.75 17.79
CA ASP A 403 -3.24 -6.72 17.37
C ASP A 403 -3.45 -5.81 16.15
N ALA A 404 -2.78 -4.65 16.06
CA ALA A 404 -2.83 -3.77 14.90
C ALA A 404 -2.19 -4.41 13.65
N ARG A 405 -1.05 -5.10 13.80
CA ARG A 405 -0.38 -5.81 12.69
C ARG A 405 -1.20 -7.01 12.22
N LEU A 406 -1.72 -7.81 13.14
CA LEU A 406 -2.64 -8.90 12.85
C LEU A 406 -3.89 -8.35 12.16
N ALA A 407 -4.48 -7.27 12.69
CA ALA A 407 -5.64 -6.64 12.08
C ALA A 407 -5.36 -6.17 10.66
N GLY A 408 -4.25 -5.46 10.42
CA GLY A 408 -3.86 -5.05 9.07
C GLY A 408 -3.68 -6.24 8.11
N ALA A 409 -3.00 -7.29 8.56
CA ALA A 409 -2.77 -8.50 7.77
C ALA A 409 -4.09 -9.24 7.43
N LEU A 410 -4.97 -9.41 8.42
CA LEU A 410 -6.24 -10.12 8.29
C LEU A 410 -7.30 -9.29 7.55
N PHE A 411 -7.38 -7.98 7.77
CA PHE A 411 -8.32 -7.09 7.08
C PHE A 411 -7.91 -6.84 5.62
N SER A 412 -6.64 -7.09 5.26
CA SER A 412 -6.18 -7.06 3.87
C SER A 412 -6.65 -8.25 3.03
N LEU A 413 -7.29 -9.25 3.67
CA LEU A 413 -7.89 -10.38 2.96
C LEU A 413 -9.17 -9.94 2.24
N GLY A 414 -9.34 -10.41 1.01
CA GLY A 414 -10.57 -10.18 0.27
C GLY A 414 -11.80 -10.67 1.05
N ALA A 415 -12.89 -9.89 1.00
CA ALA A 415 -14.17 -10.16 1.63
C ALA A 415 -14.23 -10.05 3.18
N VAL A 416 -13.12 -9.82 3.89
CA VAL A 416 -13.17 -9.47 5.32
C VAL A 416 -13.74 -8.06 5.49
N LYS A 417 -14.69 -7.89 6.43
CA LYS A 417 -15.39 -6.62 6.70
C LYS A 417 -15.42 -6.22 8.17
N GLY A 418 -15.00 -7.10 9.08
CA GLY A 418 -14.94 -6.85 10.51
C GLY A 418 -13.94 -7.77 11.20
N LEU A 419 -13.34 -7.28 12.28
CA LEU A 419 -12.43 -8.01 13.15
C LEU A 419 -12.74 -7.70 14.61
N SER A 420 -12.51 -8.68 15.48
CA SER A 420 -12.52 -8.47 16.93
C SER A 420 -11.51 -9.38 17.62
N PHE A 421 -10.93 -8.91 18.72
CA PHE A 421 -9.98 -9.66 19.55
C PHE A 421 -10.61 -9.97 20.91
N GLY A 422 -10.37 -11.16 21.45
CA GLY A 422 -10.96 -11.59 22.73
C GLY A 422 -12.49 -11.48 22.72
N ASP A 423 -13.05 -10.88 23.76
CA ASP A 423 -14.51 -10.62 23.86
C ASP A 423 -15.02 -9.62 22.80
N GLY A 424 -14.11 -8.93 22.12
CA GLY A 424 -14.43 -8.13 20.95
C GLY A 424 -15.38 -6.98 21.24
N PHE A 425 -16.50 -6.94 20.52
CA PHE A 425 -17.51 -5.90 20.69
C PHE A 425 -18.30 -6.01 22.01
N GLU A 426 -18.27 -7.17 22.69
CA GLU A 426 -18.91 -7.30 23.99
C GLU A 426 -18.16 -6.53 25.08
N ALA A 427 -16.85 -6.30 24.91
CA ALA A 427 -16.05 -5.46 25.80
C ALA A 427 -16.63 -4.05 25.99
N ALA A 428 -17.31 -3.50 24.97
CA ALA A 428 -17.92 -2.18 25.03
C ALA A 428 -19.11 -2.09 26.01
N LYS A 429 -19.67 -3.23 26.43
CA LYS A 429 -20.79 -3.32 27.38
C LYS A 429 -20.33 -3.67 28.80
N SER A 430 -19.07 -4.12 28.95
CA SER A 430 -18.53 -4.64 30.21
C SER A 430 -18.03 -3.53 31.13
N ARG A 431 -18.04 -3.78 32.44
CA ARG A 431 -17.33 -2.93 33.42
C ARG A 431 -15.87 -3.35 33.49
N GLY A 432 -14.97 -2.42 33.84
CA GLY A 432 -13.55 -2.75 34.03
C GLY A 432 -13.31 -3.83 35.10
N SER A 433 -14.15 -3.89 36.13
CA SER A 433 -14.10 -4.96 37.15
C SER A 433 -14.42 -6.36 36.63
N GLU A 434 -15.11 -6.44 35.49
CA GLU A 434 -15.54 -7.68 34.83
C GLU A 434 -14.61 -8.05 33.68
N PHE A 435 -14.10 -7.05 32.96
CA PHE A 435 -13.26 -7.25 31.77
C PHE A 435 -11.77 -7.46 32.08
N ASN A 436 -11.26 -6.86 33.16
CA ASN A 436 -9.82 -6.89 33.43
C ASN A 436 -9.34 -8.32 33.72
N ASP A 437 -8.44 -8.83 32.89
CA ASP A 437 -7.79 -10.12 33.09
C ASP A 437 -6.84 -10.07 34.30
N GLN A 438 -7.33 -10.52 35.45
CA GLN A 438 -6.56 -10.54 36.70
C GLN A 438 -5.50 -11.63 36.68
N MET A 439 -4.43 -11.46 37.46
CA MET A 439 -3.36 -12.44 37.59
C MET A 439 -3.22 -12.97 39.01
N ARG A 440 -2.81 -14.23 39.14
CA ARG A 440 -2.39 -14.88 40.39
C ARG A 440 -1.31 -15.92 40.08
N ASP A 441 -0.29 -16.01 40.91
CA ASP A 441 0.76 -17.04 40.80
C ASP A 441 1.43 -17.10 39.40
N ASN A 442 1.63 -15.93 38.78
CA ASN A 442 2.15 -15.73 37.41
C ASN A 442 1.24 -16.15 36.25
N ASP A 443 -0.02 -16.52 36.53
CA ASP A 443 -1.00 -16.87 35.51
C ASP A 443 -2.15 -15.86 35.45
N PHE A 444 -2.71 -15.67 34.26
CA PHE A 444 -3.97 -14.95 34.07
C PHE A 444 -5.16 -15.83 34.42
N LEU A 445 -6.16 -15.25 35.09
CA LEU A 445 -7.37 -15.95 35.54
C LEU A 445 -8.48 -16.00 34.47
N SER A 446 -8.37 -15.15 33.44
CA SER A 446 -9.31 -15.02 32.32
C SER A 446 -8.55 -14.50 31.08
N ASN A 447 -9.18 -14.53 29.89
CA ASN A 447 -8.58 -14.07 28.62
C ASN A 447 -9.53 -13.17 27.81
N HIS A 448 -10.16 -12.20 28.46
CA HIS A 448 -11.08 -11.25 27.85
C HIS A 448 -10.40 -10.37 26.79
N ALA A 449 -9.12 -10.06 27.00
CA ALA A 449 -8.29 -9.31 26.05
C ALA A 449 -7.91 -10.12 24.80
N GLY A 450 -8.06 -11.44 24.81
CA GLY A 450 -7.71 -12.30 23.68
C GLY A 450 -6.21 -12.34 23.39
N GLY A 451 -5.40 -12.43 24.44
CA GLY A 451 -3.96 -12.70 24.37
C GLY A 451 -3.07 -11.50 24.05
N VAL A 452 -3.62 -10.30 23.90
CA VAL A 452 -2.87 -9.07 23.58
C VAL A 452 -3.27 -7.93 24.52
N LEU A 453 -2.30 -7.37 25.26
CA LEU A 453 -2.49 -6.21 26.13
C LEU A 453 -1.45 -5.13 25.81
N GLY A 454 -1.90 -3.89 25.67
CA GLY A 454 -1.02 -2.77 25.28
C GLY A 454 -0.40 -2.91 23.89
N GLY A 455 -0.88 -3.87 23.08
CA GLY A 455 -0.30 -4.23 21.79
C GLY A 455 0.80 -5.30 21.85
N ILE A 456 0.98 -5.95 22.99
CA ILE A 456 2.01 -6.97 23.22
C ILE A 456 1.34 -8.27 23.67
N SER A 457 1.83 -9.43 23.20
CA SER A 457 1.30 -10.73 23.61
C SER A 457 1.47 -10.98 25.11
N THR A 458 0.45 -11.55 25.74
CA THR A 458 0.43 -11.84 27.19
C THR A 458 0.96 -13.24 27.53
N GLY A 459 1.11 -14.11 26.54
CA GLY A 459 1.39 -15.54 26.74
C GLY A 459 0.15 -16.43 26.68
N GLN A 460 -1.05 -15.83 26.80
CA GLN A 460 -2.32 -16.53 26.61
C GLN A 460 -2.62 -16.72 25.12
N ASP A 461 -3.60 -17.57 24.83
CA ASP A 461 -4.07 -17.76 23.47
C ASP A 461 -4.55 -16.44 22.84
N ILE A 462 -4.08 -16.16 21.63
CA ILE A 462 -4.57 -15.02 20.86
C ILE A 462 -5.86 -15.46 20.17
N LEU A 463 -6.95 -14.73 20.43
CA LEU A 463 -8.29 -15.03 19.94
C LEU A 463 -8.76 -13.91 19.01
N VAL A 464 -9.08 -14.25 17.76
CA VAL A 464 -9.53 -13.29 16.74
C VAL A 464 -10.74 -13.83 16.00
N SER A 465 -11.77 -13.01 15.85
CA SER A 465 -12.93 -13.30 15.00
C SER A 465 -12.93 -12.41 13.75
N LEU A 466 -13.22 -13.00 12.60
CA LEU A 466 -13.22 -12.33 11.29
C LEU A 466 -14.58 -12.44 10.63
N ALA A 467 -15.25 -11.31 10.39
CA ALA A 467 -16.49 -11.27 9.64
C ALA A 467 -16.20 -11.26 8.14
N VAL A 468 -16.66 -12.28 7.43
CA VAL A 468 -16.46 -12.46 5.99
C VAL A 468 -17.80 -12.31 5.28
N LYS A 469 -17.88 -11.37 4.33
CA LYS A 469 -19.12 -11.13 3.58
C LYS A 469 -19.44 -12.27 2.60
N PRO A 470 -20.71 -12.41 2.16
CA PRO A 470 -21.08 -13.35 1.11
C PRO A 470 -20.30 -13.16 -0.19
N THR A 471 -20.16 -14.23 -0.96
CA THR A 471 -19.49 -14.21 -2.28
C THR A 471 -20.24 -13.28 -3.24
N PRO A 472 -19.61 -12.24 -3.82
CA PRO A 472 -20.39 -11.25 -4.59
C PRO A 472 -20.94 -11.77 -5.93
N SER A 473 -20.34 -12.82 -6.48
CA SER A 473 -20.80 -13.43 -7.73
C SER A 473 -21.88 -14.46 -7.46
N ILE A 474 -23.12 -14.10 -7.78
CA ILE A 474 -24.33 -14.92 -7.64
C ILE A 474 -25.08 -14.99 -8.97
N SER A 475 -25.94 -16.00 -9.12
CA SER A 475 -26.72 -16.22 -10.34
C SER A 475 -28.07 -15.50 -10.33
N GLN A 476 -28.44 -14.85 -9.23
CA GLN A 476 -29.57 -13.94 -9.20
C GLN A 476 -29.27 -12.64 -9.98
N PRO A 477 -30.25 -12.09 -10.72
CA PRO A 477 -30.09 -10.80 -11.41
C PRO A 477 -29.85 -9.64 -10.43
N GLN A 478 -28.89 -8.78 -10.73
CA GLN A 478 -28.56 -7.60 -9.92
C GLN A 478 -28.51 -6.33 -10.78
N ASP A 479 -28.76 -5.18 -10.15
CA ASP A 479 -28.57 -3.87 -10.77
C ASP A 479 -27.10 -3.44 -10.74
N THR A 480 -26.65 -2.79 -11.80
CA THR A 480 -25.32 -2.20 -11.91
C THR A 480 -25.28 -1.05 -12.92
N VAL A 481 -24.10 -0.47 -13.15
CA VAL A 481 -23.81 0.47 -14.22
C VAL A 481 -22.66 -0.01 -15.09
N ASN A 482 -22.65 0.43 -16.35
CA ASN A 482 -21.53 0.21 -17.26
C ASN A 482 -20.44 1.29 -17.08
N THR A 483 -19.34 1.17 -17.83
CA THR A 483 -18.23 2.15 -17.82
C THR A 483 -18.63 3.56 -18.28
N GLU A 484 -19.77 3.71 -18.96
CA GLU A 484 -20.35 5.00 -19.40
C GLU A 484 -21.31 5.60 -18.37
N GLY A 485 -21.58 4.90 -17.26
CA GLY A 485 -22.51 5.33 -16.21
C GLY A 485 -23.98 4.98 -16.48
N SER A 486 -24.28 4.21 -17.53
CA SER A 486 -25.65 3.78 -17.83
C SER A 486 -26.06 2.57 -16.98
N SER A 487 -27.26 2.61 -16.42
CA SER A 487 -27.84 1.50 -15.66
C SER A 487 -28.01 0.25 -16.52
N LYS A 488 -27.63 -0.91 -15.96
CA LYS A 488 -27.69 -2.23 -16.58
C LYS A 488 -28.08 -3.28 -15.53
N LYS A 489 -28.61 -4.41 -16.01
CA LYS A 489 -28.71 -5.63 -15.20
C LYS A 489 -27.50 -6.52 -15.47
N ILE A 490 -27.05 -7.23 -14.45
CA ILE A 490 -26.01 -8.25 -14.56
C ILE A 490 -26.51 -9.54 -13.92
N GLN A 491 -26.25 -10.64 -14.60
CA GLN A 491 -26.46 -11.99 -14.08
C GLN A 491 -25.20 -12.77 -14.40
N ILE A 492 -24.56 -13.34 -13.39
CA ILE A 492 -23.32 -14.08 -13.58
C ILE A 492 -23.66 -15.57 -13.57
N GLU A 493 -23.63 -16.15 -14.76
CA GLU A 493 -23.85 -17.57 -14.95
C GLU A 493 -22.56 -18.36 -14.73
N GLY A 494 -22.65 -19.47 -14.00
CA GLY A 494 -21.51 -20.35 -13.78
C GLY A 494 -21.37 -20.83 -12.35
N ARG A 495 -20.27 -21.55 -12.10
CA ARG A 495 -19.97 -22.20 -10.82
C ARG A 495 -19.18 -21.23 -9.94
N HIS A 496 -19.90 -20.42 -9.14
CA HIS A 496 -19.30 -19.58 -8.09
C HIS A 496 -19.32 -20.30 -6.75
N ASP A 497 -18.45 -19.88 -5.83
CA ASP A 497 -18.46 -20.41 -4.46
C ASP A 497 -19.69 -19.87 -3.73
N PRO A 498 -20.64 -20.72 -3.31
CA PRO A 498 -21.76 -20.28 -2.48
C PRO A 498 -21.30 -19.84 -1.09
N CYS A 499 -20.09 -20.21 -0.66
CA CYS A 499 -19.47 -19.73 0.57
C CYS A 499 -17.94 -19.83 0.45
N ILE A 500 -17.21 -18.75 0.73
CA ILE A 500 -15.74 -18.70 0.63
C ILE A 500 -15.02 -19.01 1.95
N LEU A 501 -15.76 -19.12 3.08
CA LEU A 501 -15.16 -19.29 4.40
C LEU A 501 -14.20 -20.51 4.49
N PRO A 502 -14.55 -21.70 3.99
CA PRO A 502 -13.64 -22.86 4.09
C PRO A 502 -12.30 -22.61 3.39
N ARG A 503 -12.31 -21.79 2.33
CA ARG A 503 -11.13 -21.45 1.54
C ARG A 503 -10.28 -20.33 2.14
N ILE A 504 -10.88 -19.45 2.94
CA ILE A 504 -10.15 -18.33 3.56
C ILE A 504 -9.33 -18.80 4.77
N ILE A 505 -9.72 -19.90 5.41
CA ILE A 505 -9.07 -20.45 6.63
C ILE A 505 -7.55 -20.61 6.49
N PRO A 506 -7.00 -21.30 5.47
CA PRO A 506 -5.55 -21.40 5.30
C PRO A 506 -4.87 -20.04 5.09
N VAL A 507 -5.59 -19.10 4.47
CA VAL A 507 -5.05 -17.75 4.22
C VAL A 507 -4.99 -16.94 5.52
N VAL A 508 -5.99 -17.08 6.39
CA VAL A 508 -6.03 -16.48 7.73
C VAL A 508 -4.85 -17.00 8.55
N GLU A 509 -4.66 -18.33 8.61
CA GLU A 509 -3.54 -18.94 9.32
C GLU A 509 -2.18 -18.48 8.76
N ALA A 510 -2.03 -18.45 7.43
CA ALA A 510 -0.81 -18.01 6.77
C ALA A 510 -0.45 -16.55 7.09
N MET A 511 -1.43 -15.64 7.03
CA MET A 511 -1.20 -14.22 7.33
C MET A 511 -0.88 -13.99 8.81
N ALA A 512 -1.54 -14.72 9.72
CA ALA A 512 -1.21 -14.67 11.14
C ALA A 512 0.23 -15.17 11.39
N ALA A 513 0.63 -16.28 10.74
CA ALA A 513 1.98 -16.83 10.87
C ALA A 513 3.06 -15.84 10.41
N LEU A 514 2.84 -15.15 9.28
CA LEU A 514 3.78 -14.14 8.78
C LEU A 514 3.96 -13.00 9.78
N VAL A 515 2.87 -12.48 10.35
CA VAL A 515 2.93 -11.39 11.35
C VAL A 515 3.65 -11.86 12.62
N LEU A 516 3.31 -13.05 13.13
CA LEU A 516 3.92 -13.57 14.35
C LEU A 516 5.41 -13.82 14.17
N LEU A 517 5.83 -14.41 13.06
CA LEU A 517 7.24 -14.65 12.80
C LEU A 517 8.01 -13.33 12.66
N ASP A 518 7.43 -12.33 12.00
CA ASP A 518 8.03 -11.00 11.90
C ASP A 518 8.22 -10.34 13.28
N CYS A 519 7.17 -10.32 14.10
CA CYS A 519 7.24 -9.83 15.49
C CYS A 519 8.26 -10.62 16.33
N TRP A 520 8.34 -11.92 16.14
CA TRP A 520 9.31 -12.78 16.83
C TRP A 520 10.75 -12.40 16.47
N GLU A 521 11.04 -12.24 15.19
CA GLU A 521 12.38 -11.85 14.75
C GLU A 521 12.76 -10.43 15.19
N ILE A 522 11.79 -9.51 15.28
CA ILE A 522 12.01 -8.18 15.87
C ILE A 522 12.38 -8.33 17.35
N GLN A 523 11.60 -9.10 18.10
CA GLN A 523 11.82 -9.29 19.53
C GLN A 523 13.18 -9.95 19.82
N GLN A 524 13.57 -10.95 19.03
CA GLN A 524 14.89 -11.59 19.15
C GLN A 524 16.06 -10.63 18.85
N ARG A 525 15.86 -9.59 18.03
CA ARG A 525 16.88 -8.55 17.80
C ARG A 525 16.98 -7.57 18.96
N LEU A 526 15.84 -7.24 19.57
CA LEU A 526 15.81 -6.35 20.74
C LEU A 526 16.38 -7.03 21.98
N ARG A 527 16.01 -8.30 22.20
CA ARG A 527 16.43 -9.10 23.35
C ARG A 527 16.69 -10.55 22.93
N PRO A 528 17.91 -10.87 22.48
CA PRO A 528 18.27 -12.24 22.10
C PRO A 528 18.06 -13.23 23.25
N GLY A 529 17.39 -14.35 22.98
CA GLY A 529 17.24 -15.47 23.92
C GLY A 529 16.21 -15.28 25.04
N THR A 530 15.35 -14.25 24.97
CA THR A 530 14.34 -13.99 26.02
C THR A 530 12.97 -14.60 25.76
N ILE A 531 12.76 -15.17 24.57
CA ILE A 531 11.54 -15.84 24.12
C ILE A 531 11.88 -17.06 23.28
#